data_AF-A0A7S1H0Q9-F1
#
_entry.id   AF-A0A7S1H0Q9-F1
#
_cell.length_a   1.000
_cell.length_b   1.000
_cell.length_c   1.000
_cell.angle_alpha   90.00
_cell.angle_beta   90.00
_cell.angle_gamma   90.00
#
_symmetry.space_group_name_H-M   'P 1'
#
loop_
_entity.id
_entity.type
_entity.pdbx_description
1 polymer ?
#
loop_
_entity_poly.entity_id
_entity_poly.type
_entity_poly.pdbx_seq_one_letter_code
_entity_poly.pdbx_strand_id
1 'polypeptide(L)'
;ARGIYAVMKGCFPLISVLFLVHFTRPSWSFSASFAMTEAGIPHGLRAQKSVQPDYLRIILVRHGESTNNVLAKRVEEKYSSGSLTLEQARAEWFEQRSDDPDLTDKGRNQARMLAQVLAPQMSDGFNRVVLVSSPMRRAMRTAQPLAEALGRSVLVHPEMFESGGCYSKDLGPGAGGSRKDIRGEFGETYDTRML
;
A
#
# COMPACT_ATOMS: atom_id res chain seq x y z
N ALA A 1 19.86 -10.28 6.67
CA ALA A 1 18.83 -10.79 5.73
C ALA A 1 18.61 -9.74 4.65
N ARG A 2 18.96 -10.06 3.39
CA ARG A 2 18.76 -9.16 2.25
C ARG A 2 17.32 -9.36 1.74
N GLY A 3 16.43 -8.41 2.01
CA GLY A 3 15.05 -8.44 1.50
C GLY A 3 15.06 -8.28 -0.01
N ILE A 4 14.30 -9.12 -0.72
CA ILE A 4 14.09 -9.01 -2.17
C ILE A 4 13.00 -7.96 -2.36
N TYR A 5 13.38 -6.77 -2.82
CA TYR A 5 12.46 -5.71 -3.21
C TYR A 5 12.24 -5.82 -4.72
N ALA A 6 11.05 -6.24 -5.14
CA ALA A 6 10.66 -6.20 -6.54
C ALA A 6 10.07 -4.81 -6.84
N VAL A 7 10.91 -3.91 -7.37
CA VAL A 7 10.46 -2.60 -7.86
C VAL A 7 10.00 -2.76 -9.30
N MET A 8 8.68 -2.90 -9.52
CA MET A 8 8.11 -2.82 -10.87
C MET A 8 8.03 -1.36 -11.29
N LYS A 9 9.03 -0.87 -12.04
CA LYS A 9 8.95 0.38 -12.80
C LYS A 9 8.14 0.12 -14.07
N GLY A 10 6.86 0.51 -14.08
CA GLY A 10 5.97 0.34 -15.23
C GLY A 10 5.15 1.59 -15.50
N CYS A 11 5.14 2.03 -16.76
CA CYS A 11 4.38 3.16 -17.30
C CYS A 11 2.88 3.04 -17.01
N PHE A 12 2.42 3.61 -15.90
CA PHE A 12 1.01 3.91 -15.69
C PHE A 12 0.90 5.34 -15.18
N PRO A 13 0.25 6.24 -15.92
CA PRO A 13 0.02 7.59 -15.41
C PRO A 13 -0.93 7.43 -14.22
N LEU A 14 -0.61 8.04 -13.08
CA LEU A 14 -1.49 8.13 -11.90
C LEU A 14 -1.45 7.03 -10.83
N ILE A 15 -0.33 6.32 -10.65
CA ILE A 15 -0.21 5.32 -9.56
C ILE A 15 0.82 5.74 -8.51
N SER A 16 0.34 6.17 -7.34
CA SER A 16 1.11 6.00 -6.09
C SER A 16 0.80 4.61 -5.56
N VAL A 17 1.78 3.70 -5.60
CA VAL A 17 1.62 2.27 -5.29
C VAL A 17 1.98 2.02 -3.82
N LEU A 18 1.09 1.37 -3.07
CA LEU A 18 1.40 0.68 -1.83
C LEU A 18 1.69 -0.79 -2.17
N PHE A 19 2.89 -1.28 -1.81
CA PHE A 19 3.26 -2.69 -1.92
C PHE A 19 3.09 -3.36 -0.57
N LEU A 20 2.41 -4.49 -0.59
CA LEU A 20 2.33 -5.37 0.56
C LEU A 20 3.02 -6.69 0.23
N VAL A 21 4.07 -7.01 0.97
CA VAL A 21 4.84 -8.24 0.76
C VAL A 21 4.57 -9.20 1.91
N HIS A 22 4.15 -10.41 1.56
CA HIS A 22 3.68 -11.41 2.50
C HIS A 22 4.45 -12.74 2.36
N PHE A 23 4.85 -13.34 3.51
CA PHE A 23 5.40 -14.70 3.60
C PHE A 23 4.53 -15.60 4.50
N THR A 24 4.06 -16.72 3.96
CA THR A 24 3.25 -17.68 4.72
C THR A 24 4.12 -18.53 5.64
N ARG A 25 3.55 -18.96 6.78
CA ARG A 25 3.87 -20.22 7.46
C ARG A 25 2.53 -20.78 7.96
N PRO A 26 2.27 -22.10 7.92
CA PRO A 26 1.01 -22.64 8.42
C PRO A 26 0.99 -22.62 9.96
N SER A 27 -0.12 -22.14 10.54
CA SER A 27 -0.49 -22.38 11.93
C SER A 27 -0.92 -23.84 12.09
N TRP A 28 -0.30 -24.57 13.01
CA TRP A 28 -0.71 -25.92 13.41
C TRP A 28 -1.55 -25.83 14.69
N SER A 29 -2.80 -26.27 14.66
CA SER A 29 -3.56 -26.64 15.86
C SER A 29 -3.49 -28.15 16.02
N PHE A 30 -2.93 -28.62 17.14
CA PHE A 30 -2.77 -30.04 17.46
C PHE A 30 -3.92 -30.46 18.39
N SER A 31 -4.67 -31.51 18.02
CA SER A 31 -5.50 -32.28 18.95
C SER A 31 -5.10 -33.75 18.78
N ALA A 32 -4.36 -34.28 19.74
CA ALA A 32 -4.12 -35.71 19.84
C ALA A 32 -5.20 -36.34 20.72
N SER A 33 -6.01 -37.22 20.13
CA SER A 33 -6.73 -38.23 20.91
C SER A 33 -6.03 -39.57 20.69
N PHE A 34 -5.39 -40.07 21.76
CA PHE A 34 -4.88 -41.43 21.83
C PHE A 34 -6.06 -42.36 22.15
N ALA A 35 -6.34 -43.32 21.28
CA ALA A 35 -7.07 -44.52 21.64
C ALA A 35 -6.14 -45.71 21.39
N MET A 36 -5.78 -46.42 22.46
CA MET A 36 -5.14 -47.73 22.33
C MET A 36 -6.21 -48.77 22.00
N THR A 37 -5.96 -49.61 21.01
CA THR A 37 -6.64 -50.90 20.86
C THR A 37 -5.62 -52.02 20.70
N GLU A 38 -5.97 -53.17 21.26
CA GLU A 38 -5.19 -54.40 21.32
C GLU A 38 -4.86 -54.97 19.93
N ALA A 39 -3.72 -54.58 19.37
CA ALA A 39 -2.91 -55.39 18.46
C ALA A 39 -1.62 -54.61 18.18
N GLY A 40 -0.52 -55.03 18.80
CA GLY A 40 0.78 -54.35 18.75
C GLY A 40 1.45 -54.29 17.37
N ILE A 41 0.91 -53.48 16.47
CA ILE A 41 1.54 -53.12 15.19
C ILE A 41 1.86 -51.62 15.23
N PRO A 42 3.13 -51.20 15.37
CA PRO A 42 3.49 -49.81 15.14
C PRO A 42 3.51 -49.57 13.63
N HIS A 43 2.37 -49.15 13.07
CA HIS A 43 2.43 -48.38 11.84
C HIS A 43 3.01 -47.02 12.21
N GLY A 44 4.25 -46.79 11.79
CA GLY A 44 4.82 -45.46 11.72
C GLY A 44 3.90 -44.60 10.85
N LEU A 45 2.96 -43.91 11.50
CA LEU A 45 2.30 -42.74 10.98
C LEU A 45 3.40 -41.68 10.82
N ARG A 46 4.15 -41.78 9.73
CA ARG A 46 4.83 -40.62 9.18
C ARG A 46 3.69 -39.75 8.68
N ALA A 47 3.12 -38.93 9.57
CA ALA A 47 2.42 -37.73 9.18
C ALA A 47 3.39 -36.97 8.30
N GLN A 48 3.29 -37.16 6.99
CA GLN A 48 4.03 -36.38 6.04
C GLN A 48 3.49 -34.97 6.26
N LYS A 49 4.25 -34.17 7.01
CA LYS A 49 4.13 -32.73 7.05
C LYS A 49 4.00 -32.32 5.59
N SER A 50 2.78 -32.03 5.13
CA SER A 50 2.60 -31.38 3.85
C SER A 50 3.21 -29.99 4.05
N VAL A 51 4.48 -29.87 3.66
CA VAL A 51 5.13 -28.57 3.59
C VAL A 51 4.42 -27.87 2.44
N GLN A 52 3.34 -27.17 2.75
CA GLN A 52 2.79 -26.20 1.82
C GLN A 52 3.92 -25.22 1.51
N PRO A 53 4.33 -25.06 0.25
CA PRO A 53 5.46 -24.20 -0.08
C PRO A 53 5.14 -22.76 0.34
N ASP A 54 6.16 -22.08 0.87
CA ASP A 54 6.03 -20.67 1.24
C ASP A 54 5.86 -19.86 -0.05
N TYR A 55 4.69 -19.24 -0.23
CA TYR A 55 4.44 -18.37 -1.38
C TYR A 55 4.67 -16.91 -1.00
N LEU A 56 5.36 -16.20 -1.89
CA LEU A 56 5.39 -14.74 -1.86
C LEU A 56 4.06 -14.22 -2.41
N ARG A 57 3.29 -13.52 -1.57
CA ARG A 57 2.11 -12.78 -2.03
C ARG A 57 2.42 -11.29 -2.06
N ILE A 58 2.19 -10.68 -3.22
CA ILE A 58 2.33 -9.23 -3.42
C ILE A 58 0.93 -8.66 -3.65
N ILE A 59 0.53 -7.70 -2.84
CA ILE A 59 -0.70 -6.93 -3.05
C ILE A 59 -0.32 -5.51 -3.42
N LEU A 60 -0.84 -5.04 -4.54
CA LEU A 60 -0.65 -3.68 -5.03
C LEU A 60 -1.93 -2.89 -4.77
N VAL A 61 -1.80 -1.77 -4.09
CA VAL A 61 -2.94 -0.89 -3.78
C VAL A 61 -2.65 0.50 -4.30
N ARG A 62 -3.58 1.04 -5.09
CA ARG A 62 -3.56 2.46 -5.48
C ARG A 62 -4.08 3.30 -4.31
N HIS A 63 -3.53 4.49 -4.12
CA HIS A 63 -4.06 5.45 -3.15
C HIS A 63 -5.57 5.70 -3.33
N GLY A 64 -6.26 6.02 -2.24
CA GLY A 64 -7.66 6.46 -2.28
C GLY A 64 -7.85 7.76 -3.07
N GLU A 65 -9.09 8.14 -3.32
CA GLU A 65 -9.41 9.38 -4.04
C GLU A 65 -8.74 10.60 -3.39
N SER A 66 -8.00 11.36 -4.19
CA SER A 66 -7.32 12.59 -3.79
C SER A 66 -8.06 13.83 -4.29
N THR A 67 -7.75 14.98 -3.69
CA THR A 67 -8.26 16.29 -4.14
C THR A 67 -7.95 16.56 -5.61
N ASN A 68 -6.76 16.18 -6.10
CA ASN A 68 -6.42 16.27 -7.52
C ASN A 68 -7.25 15.34 -8.40
N ASN A 69 -7.71 14.17 -7.92
CA ASN A 69 -8.60 13.32 -8.71
C ASN A 69 -9.96 13.99 -8.93
N VAL A 70 -10.49 14.67 -7.91
CA VAL A 70 -11.74 15.43 -8.01
C VAL A 70 -11.58 16.63 -8.95
N LEU A 71 -10.47 17.36 -8.83
CA LEU A 71 -10.17 18.47 -9.74
C LEU A 71 -10.06 18.00 -11.19
N ALA A 72 -9.32 16.92 -11.44
CA ALA A 72 -9.11 16.38 -12.78
C ALA A 72 -10.46 16.05 -13.43
N LYS A 73 -11.33 15.35 -12.69
CA LYS A 73 -12.66 14.99 -13.15
C LYS A 73 -13.51 16.23 -13.47
N ARG A 74 -13.46 17.26 -12.62
CA ARG A 74 -14.20 18.51 -12.83
C ARG A 74 -13.72 19.26 -14.09
N VAL A 75 -12.40 19.36 -14.27
CA VAL A 75 -11.81 20.01 -15.45
C VAL A 75 -12.14 19.22 -16.72
N GLU A 76 -12.08 17.90 -16.66
CA GLU A 76 -12.46 17.00 -17.76
C GLU A 76 -13.93 17.12 -18.13
N GLU A 77 -14.84 17.22 -17.16
CA GLU A 77 -16.28 17.45 -17.38
C GLU A 77 -16.55 18.79 -18.07
N LYS A 78 -15.86 19.86 -17.66
CA LYS A 78 -15.96 21.18 -18.30
C LYS A 78 -15.41 21.18 -19.73
N TYR A 79 -14.28 20.51 -19.95
CA TYR A 79 -13.70 20.38 -21.28
C TYR A 79 -14.61 19.57 -22.21
N SER A 80 -15.09 18.42 -21.74
CA SER A 80 -15.92 17.49 -22.53
C SER A 80 -17.31 18.07 -22.86
N SER A 81 -17.84 18.97 -22.01
CA SER A 81 -19.07 19.70 -22.28
C SER A 81 -18.90 20.89 -23.23
N GLY A 82 -17.67 21.20 -23.66
CA GLY A 82 -17.36 22.38 -24.47
C GLY A 82 -17.36 23.69 -23.68
N SER A 83 -17.47 23.63 -22.35
CA SER A 83 -17.43 24.81 -21.47
C SER A 83 -16.03 25.44 -21.40
N LEU A 84 -14.98 24.67 -21.68
CA LEU A 84 -13.60 25.13 -21.76
C LEU A 84 -12.94 24.64 -23.04
N THR A 85 -12.06 25.45 -23.61
CA THR A 85 -11.09 24.98 -24.60
C THR A 85 -10.01 24.11 -23.94
N LEU A 86 -9.25 23.37 -24.74
CA LEU A 86 -8.13 22.56 -24.23
C LEU A 86 -7.09 23.42 -23.50
N GLU A 87 -6.82 24.63 -23.99
CA GLU A 87 -5.87 25.56 -23.37
C GLU A 87 -6.38 26.03 -22.00
N GLN A 88 -7.66 26.39 -21.91
CA GLN A 88 -8.27 26.82 -20.65
C GLN A 88 -8.33 25.67 -19.64
N ALA A 89 -8.67 24.45 -20.07
CA ALA A 89 -8.67 23.27 -19.21
C ALA A 89 -7.27 22.97 -18.65
N ARG A 90 -6.23 23.10 -19.48
CA ARG A 90 -4.83 22.97 -19.03
C ARG A 90 -4.47 24.05 -18.02
N ALA A 91 -4.79 25.31 -18.30
CA ALA A 91 -4.53 26.42 -17.39
C ALA A 91 -5.21 26.18 -16.02
N GLU A 92 -6.50 25.81 -16.02
CA GLU A 92 -7.26 25.54 -14.79
C GLU A 92 -6.63 24.39 -13.97
N TRP A 93 -6.21 23.31 -14.65
CA TRP A 93 -5.51 22.20 -14.00
C TRP A 93 -4.21 22.62 -13.33
N PHE A 94 -3.32 23.31 -14.06
CA PHE A 94 -2.01 23.71 -13.53
C PHE A 94 -2.09 24.81 -12.47
N GLU A 95 -3.16 25.60 -12.47
CA GLU A 95 -3.41 26.63 -11.47
C GLU A 95 -3.92 26.03 -10.15
N GLN A 96 -4.87 25.09 -10.21
CA GLN A 96 -5.59 24.61 -9.03
C GLN A 96 -5.05 23.30 -8.43
N ARG A 97 -4.26 22.52 -9.18
CA ARG A 97 -3.72 21.25 -8.66
C ARG A 97 -2.77 21.51 -7.50
N SER A 98 -2.79 20.61 -6.53
CA SER A 98 -1.77 20.55 -5.47
C SER A 98 -0.63 19.62 -5.89
N ASP A 99 0.60 19.95 -5.51
CA ASP A 99 1.79 19.15 -5.88
C ASP A 99 1.87 17.83 -5.09
N ASP A 100 1.42 17.84 -3.82
CA ASP A 100 1.20 16.65 -3.01
C ASP A 100 -0.23 16.63 -2.42
N PRO A 101 -1.24 16.31 -3.24
CA PRO A 101 -2.64 16.38 -2.85
C PRO A 101 -2.95 15.39 -1.73
N ASP A 102 -3.77 15.83 -0.78
CA ASP A 102 -4.31 14.95 0.26
C ASP A 102 -5.48 14.09 -0.29
N LEU A 103 -5.87 13.08 0.49
CA LEU A 103 -7.11 12.33 0.28
C LEU A 103 -8.36 13.19 0.52
N THR A 104 -9.42 12.89 -0.22
CA THR A 104 -10.77 13.37 0.09
C THR A 104 -11.36 12.59 1.27
N ASP A 105 -12.51 13.00 1.80
CA ASP A 105 -13.25 12.19 2.78
C ASP A 105 -13.59 10.80 2.25
N LYS A 106 -13.95 10.73 0.97
CA LYS A 106 -14.17 9.47 0.26
C LYS A 106 -12.88 8.66 0.17
N GLY A 107 -11.75 9.28 -0.15
CA GLY A 107 -10.43 8.62 -0.13
C GLY A 107 -10.06 8.06 1.25
N ARG A 108 -10.32 8.82 2.33
CA ARG A 108 -10.13 8.35 3.72
C ARG A 108 -11.06 7.18 4.05
N ASN A 109 -12.31 7.22 3.60
CA ASN A 109 -13.25 6.09 3.77
C ASN A 109 -12.75 4.84 3.04
N GLN A 110 -12.26 4.98 1.80
CA GLN A 110 -11.67 3.88 1.04
C GLN A 110 -10.46 3.26 1.77
N ALA A 111 -9.57 4.09 2.33
CA ALA A 111 -8.43 3.61 3.12
C ALA A 111 -8.86 2.82 4.37
N ARG A 112 -9.92 3.28 5.05
CA ARG A 112 -10.49 2.54 6.20
C ARG A 112 -11.11 1.21 5.78
N MET A 113 -11.85 1.17 4.67
CA MET A 113 -12.43 -0.07 4.14
C MET A 113 -11.36 -1.07 3.72
N LEU A 114 -10.26 -0.59 3.11
CA LEU A 114 -9.09 -1.43 2.79
C LEU A 114 -8.56 -2.14 4.03
N ALA A 115 -8.38 -1.40 5.13
CA ALA A 115 -7.92 -1.97 6.40
C ALA A 115 -8.90 -3.00 6.96
N GLN A 116 -10.20 -2.69 6.94
CA GLN A 116 -11.25 -3.61 7.41
C GLN A 116 -11.26 -4.94 6.66
N VAL A 117 -10.96 -4.92 5.35
CA VAL A 117 -10.94 -6.14 4.52
C VAL A 117 -9.63 -6.90 4.68
N LEU A 118 -8.50 -6.21 4.66
CA LEU A 118 -7.19 -6.85 4.59
C LEU A 118 -6.61 -7.22 5.95
N ALA A 119 -6.85 -6.43 7.01
CA ALA A 119 -6.26 -6.69 8.32
C ALA A 119 -6.69 -8.03 8.93
N PRO A 120 -7.99 -8.44 8.90
CA PRO A 120 -8.39 -9.74 9.43
C PRO A 120 -7.73 -10.90 8.69
N GLN A 121 -7.66 -10.80 7.35
CA GLN A 121 -6.96 -11.79 6.54
C GLN A 121 -5.51 -11.87 6.99
N MET A 122 -4.85 -10.72 7.15
CA MET A 122 -3.44 -10.57 7.52
C MET A 122 -3.08 -10.96 8.96
N SER A 123 -4.06 -11.09 9.85
CA SER A 123 -3.86 -11.51 11.23
C SER A 123 -3.93 -13.03 11.39
N ASP A 124 -4.74 -13.73 10.59
CA ASP A 124 -5.05 -15.15 10.74
C ASP A 124 -4.10 -16.09 9.96
N GLY A 125 -2.81 -16.05 10.27
CA GLY A 125 -1.83 -17.05 9.78
C GLY A 125 -0.62 -16.49 9.03
N PHE A 126 -0.35 -15.19 9.17
CA PHE A 126 0.68 -14.53 8.41
C PHE A 126 1.79 -13.96 9.30
N ASN A 127 2.94 -14.65 9.32
CA ASN A 127 4.02 -14.34 10.26
C ASN A 127 4.90 -13.15 9.83
N ARG A 128 4.85 -12.73 8.56
CA ARG A 128 5.63 -11.60 8.03
C ARG A 128 4.84 -10.82 6.99
N VAL A 129 4.38 -9.64 7.38
CA VAL A 129 3.77 -8.64 6.50
C VAL A 129 4.68 -7.42 6.50
N VAL A 130 5.06 -6.95 5.30
CA VAL A 130 5.81 -5.70 5.11
C VAL A 130 4.92 -4.74 4.33
N LEU A 131 4.72 -3.55 4.89
CA LEU A 131 4.02 -2.45 4.24
C LEU A 131 5.05 -1.50 3.64
N VAL A 132 4.90 -1.16 2.36
CA VAL A 132 5.79 -0.22 1.67
C VAL A 132 4.97 0.83 0.93
N SER A 133 5.22 2.11 1.17
CA SER A 133 4.51 3.22 0.55
C SER A 133 5.45 4.13 -0.24
N SER A 134 4.89 4.83 -1.22
CA SER A 134 5.54 6.00 -1.80
C SER A 134 5.66 7.13 -0.77
N PRO A 135 6.57 8.11 -0.98
CA PRO A 135 6.69 9.30 -0.14
C PRO A 135 5.57 10.33 -0.37
N MET A 136 4.52 10.00 -1.12
CA MET A 136 3.42 10.93 -1.41
C MET A 136 2.36 10.87 -0.31
N ARG A 137 1.89 12.02 0.17
CA ARG A 137 0.97 12.13 1.30
C ARG A 137 -0.26 11.25 1.16
N ARG A 138 -0.90 11.25 -0.02
CA ARG A 138 -2.07 10.40 -0.31
C ARG A 138 -1.81 8.90 -0.21
N ALA A 139 -0.62 8.43 -0.59
CA ALA A 139 -0.27 7.00 -0.50
C ALA A 139 -0.06 6.61 0.96
N MET A 140 0.68 7.44 1.70
CA MET A 140 0.87 7.26 3.13
C MET A 140 -0.47 7.24 3.85
N ARG A 141 -1.33 8.26 3.67
CA ARG A 141 -2.69 8.30 4.26
C ARG A 141 -3.56 7.09 3.88
N THR A 142 -3.35 6.49 2.72
CA THR A 142 -4.06 5.26 2.32
C THR A 142 -3.57 4.04 3.11
N ALA A 143 -2.26 3.94 3.35
CA ALA A 143 -1.65 2.85 4.09
C ALA A 143 -1.90 2.94 5.62
N GLN A 144 -2.10 4.15 6.14
CA GLN A 144 -2.14 4.42 7.59
C GLN A 144 -3.14 3.54 8.35
N PRO A 145 -4.44 3.42 7.96
CA PRO A 145 -5.39 2.61 8.72
C PRO A 145 -5.02 1.12 8.77
N LEU A 146 -4.40 0.61 7.69
CA LEU A 146 -3.95 -0.78 7.64
C LEU A 146 -2.71 -1.00 8.53
N ALA A 147 -1.78 -0.04 8.53
CA ALA A 147 -0.60 -0.07 9.40
C ALA A 147 -0.98 -0.09 10.87
N GLU A 148 -1.93 0.77 11.26
CA GLU A 148 -2.48 0.82 12.62
C GLU A 148 -3.20 -0.48 12.99
N ALA A 149 -4.07 -1.00 12.11
CA ALA A 149 -4.79 -2.24 12.34
C ALA A 149 -3.86 -3.47 12.50
N LEU A 150 -2.71 -3.46 11.83
CA LEU A 150 -1.71 -4.53 11.93
C LEU A 150 -0.66 -4.30 13.02
N GLY A 151 -0.62 -3.11 13.63
CA GLY A 151 0.45 -2.70 14.54
C GLY A 151 1.84 -2.73 13.88
N ARG A 152 1.95 -2.29 12.62
CA ARG A 152 3.19 -2.31 11.83
C ARG A 152 3.57 -0.93 11.33
N SER A 153 4.87 -0.70 11.16
CA SER A 153 5.38 0.48 10.47
C SER A 153 5.29 0.32 8.95
N VAL A 154 5.20 1.44 8.24
CA VAL A 154 5.23 1.50 6.77
C VAL A 154 6.59 1.97 6.30
N LEU A 155 7.28 1.17 5.49
CA LEU A 155 8.55 1.55 4.87
C LEU A 155 8.30 2.55 3.73
N VAL A 156 8.91 3.73 3.80
CA VAL A 156 8.80 4.72 2.72
C VAL A 156 9.90 4.50 1.70
N HIS A 157 9.54 4.21 0.45
CA HIS A 157 10.50 3.97 -0.62
C HIS A 157 10.61 5.18 -1.56
N PRO A 158 11.78 5.85 -1.65
CA PRO A 158 11.92 7.11 -2.37
C PRO A 158 11.57 7.01 -3.86
N GLU A 159 11.83 5.86 -4.50
CA GLU A 159 11.57 5.70 -5.94
C GLU A 159 10.13 5.28 -6.31
N MET A 160 9.23 5.10 -5.33
CA MET A 160 7.85 4.64 -5.60
C MET A 160 6.87 5.79 -5.91
N PHE A 161 7.35 6.91 -6.43
CA PHE A 161 6.52 8.07 -6.76
C PHE A 161 5.79 7.93 -8.12
N GLU A 162 4.68 8.67 -8.27
CA GLU A 162 3.98 8.83 -9.55
C GLU A 162 4.88 9.49 -10.59
N SER A 163 4.78 9.18 -11.88
CA SER A 163 5.65 9.70 -12.96
C SER A 163 6.03 11.18 -12.81
N GLY A 164 7.30 11.44 -12.48
CA GLY A 164 7.87 12.78 -12.26
C GLY A 164 7.76 13.34 -10.83
N GLY A 165 7.17 12.58 -9.91
CA GLY A 165 7.12 12.87 -8.50
C GLY A 165 6.23 14.05 -8.13
N CYS A 166 6.51 14.68 -6.99
CA CYS A 166 5.89 15.94 -6.61
C CYS A 166 6.45 17.04 -7.51
N TYR A 167 5.62 17.53 -8.43
CA TYR A 167 5.97 18.62 -9.32
C TYR A 167 5.63 19.95 -8.66
N SER A 168 6.61 20.65 -8.09
CA SER A 168 6.38 22.05 -7.71
C SER A 168 6.72 23.00 -8.84
N LYS A 169 6.02 24.15 -8.90
CA LYS A 169 6.28 25.21 -9.89
C LYS A 169 7.72 25.73 -9.82
N ASP A 170 8.33 25.69 -8.64
CA ASP A 170 9.65 26.28 -8.38
C ASP A 170 10.81 25.27 -8.44
N LEU A 171 10.57 23.99 -8.12
CA LEU A 171 11.62 22.97 -7.98
C LEU A 171 11.59 21.90 -9.09
N GLY A 172 10.57 21.91 -9.96
CA GLY A 172 10.40 20.89 -10.99
C GLY A 172 10.03 19.52 -10.40
N PRO A 173 10.24 18.42 -11.13
CA PRO A 173 9.95 17.06 -10.66
C PRO A 173 10.88 16.67 -9.49
N GLY A 174 10.30 16.25 -8.36
CA GLY A 174 11.05 15.83 -7.18
C GLY A 174 10.45 14.62 -6.47
N ALA A 175 11.23 13.91 -5.67
CA ALA A 175 10.70 12.90 -4.75
C ALA A 175 9.69 13.56 -3.79
N GLY A 176 8.80 12.76 -3.17
CA GLY A 176 7.74 13.26 -2.27
C GLY A 176 8.26 13.91 -0.98
N GLY A 177 7.48 13.83 0.10
CA GLY A 177 7.81 14.52 1.36
C GLY A 177 9.21 14.19 1.90
N SER A 178 9.89 15.20 2.48
CA SER A 178 11.19 14.98 3.10
C SER A 178 11.07 14.11 4.36
N ARG A 179 12.17 13.50 4.80
CA ARG A 179 12.21 12.75 6.06
C ARG A 179 11.65 13.56 7.25
N LYS A 180 11.98 14.86 7.30
CA LYS A 180 11.54 15.75 8.38
C LYS A 180 10.03 15.95 8.32
N ASP A 181 9.49 16.18 7.12
CA ASP A 181 8.06 16.44 6.93
C ASP A 181 7.22 15.20 7.22
N ILE A 182 7.67 14.03 6.73
CA ILE A 182 6.98 12.76 6.95
C ILE A 182 6.94 12.42 8.45
N ARG A 183 8.05 12.58 9.16
CA ARG A 183 8.07 12.36 10.62
C ARG A 183 7.22 13.37 11.38
N GLY A 184 7.21 14.63 10.92
CA GLY A 184 6.37 15.68 11.51
C GLY A 184 4.88 15.39 11.36
N GLU A 185 4.45 14.89 10.19
CA GLU A 185 3.02 14.65 9.90
C GLU A 185 2.53 13.27 10.38
N PHE A 186 3.34 12.22 10.22
CA PHE A 186 2.92 10.83 10.45
C PHE A 186 3.63 10.14 11.62
N GLY A 187 4.57 10.81 12.28
CA GLY A 187 5.34 10.25 13.40
C GLY A 187 6.21 9.06 13.01
N GLU A 188 6.43 8.17 13.97
CA GLU A 188 7.29 6.98 13.82
C GLU A 188 6.59 5.79 13.14
N THR A 189 5.30 5.92 12.78
CA THR A 189 4.57 4.91 12.00
C THR A 189 5.21 4.69 10.63
N TYR A 190 5.89 5.70 10.08
CA TYR A 190 6.56 5.63 8.79
C TYR A 190 8.07 5.52 8.95
N ASP A 191 8.60 4.40 8.50
CA ASP A 191 10.03 4.15 8.47
C ASP A 191 10.67 4.85 7.26
N THR A 192 11.33 5.96 7.55
CA THR A 192 12.01 6.83 6.58
C THR A 192 13.50 6.49 6.41
N ARG A 193 13.96 5.29 6.80
CA ARG A 193 15.39 4.93 6.71
C ARG A 193 15.92 4.85 5.27
N MET A 194 15.04 4.69 4.28
CA MET A 194 15.40 4.67 2.86
C MET A 194 15.39 6.05 2.19
N LEU A 195 14.95 7.11 2.88
CA LEU A 195 14.94 8.48 2.36
C LEU A 195 16.28 9.21 2.49
#